data_AF-A0A208XVM5-F1
#
_entry.id   AF-A0A208XVM5-F1
#
_cell.length_a   1.000
_cell.length_b   1.000
_cell.length_c   1.000
_cell.angle_alpha   90.00
_cell.angle_beta   90.00
_cell.angle_gamma   90.00
#
_symmetry.space_group_name_H-M   'P 1'
#
loop_
_entity.id
_entity.type
_entity.pdbx_description
1 polymer ?
#
loop_
_entity_poly.entity_id
_entity_poly.type
_entity_poly.pdbx_seq_one_letter_code
_entity_poly.pdbx_strand_id
1 'polypeptide(L)'
;MSEPRFPSRSPSRPAAAWRKWLLWLGLAVALALVGTLTVSWIMRDSSPQLVERIRTAGEGRNLALPDGSRIDAAPDTALSVAYYPRRRHVNLVQGEAAFLVRWQYRAAFTVQSGVNEVVIDGTRIAAPDIAFSVATTPEQLRVTVKEGQLKVRTVTAGPREFVELQAGDILTVDMRARTHSVTRVEGAPGR
;
A
#
# COMPACT_ATOMS: atom_id res chain seq x y z
N MET A 1 -74.19 -46.17 -38.26
CA MET A 1 -72.81 -46.39 -37.76
C MET A 1 -72.17 -45.01 -37.55
N SER A 2 -71.88 -44.65 -36.31
CA SER A 2 -71.33 -43.35 -35.91
C SER A 2 -69.84 -43.51 -35.59
N GLU A 3 -68.95 -42.86 -36.35
CA GLU A 3 -67.52 -42.81 -36.02
C GLU A 3 -67.24 -41.79 -34.90
N PRO A 4 -66.39 -42.12 -33.91
CA PRO A 4 -65.98 -41.16 -32.89
C PRO A 4 -64.90 -40.22 -33.45
N ARG A 5 -65.15 -38.92 -33.36
CA ARG A 5 -64.20 -37.86 -33.76
C ARG A 5 -63.24 -37.58 -32.60
N PHE A 6 -61.96 -37.93 -32.74
CA PHE A 6 -60.93 -37.57 -31.76
C PHE A 6 -60.51 -36.10 -31.93
N PRO A 7 -60.37 -35.31 -30.85
CA PRO A 7 -59.83 -33.96 -30.93
C PRO A 7 -58.31 -34.00 -31.12
N SER A 8 -57.81 -33.35 -32.17
CA SER A 8 -56.39 -33.07 -32.37
C SER A 8 -55.93 -31.98 -31.40
N ARG A 9 -55.11 -32.33 -30.40
CA ARG A 9 -54.38 -31.33 -29.59
C ARG A 9 -53.11 -30.93 -30.33
N SER A 10 -53.03 -29.67 -30.76
CA SER A 10 -51.77 -29.06 -31.22
C SER A 10 -50.83 -28.83 -30.03
N PRO A 11 -49.56 -29.27 -30.06
CA PRO A 11 -48.62 -28.95 -29.00
C PRO A 11 -48.28 -27.45 -29.04
N SER A 12 -48.58 -26.75 -27.94
CA SER A 12 -48.16 -25.37 -27.72
C SER A 12 -46.63 -25.32 -27.58
N ARG A 13 -45.95 -24.69 -28.55
CA ARG A 13 -44.49 -24.53 -28.55
C ARG A 13 -44.04 -23.67 -27.35
N PRO A 14 -43.19 -24.16 -26.44
CA PRO A 14 -42.71 -23.41 -25.27
C PRO A 14 -41.59 -22.41 -25.63
N ALA A 15 -41.67 -21.78 -26.80
CA ALA A 15 -40.58 -20.95 -27.34
C ALA A 15 -40.30 -19.70 -26.47
N ALA A 16 -41.31 -19.17 -25.77
CA ALA A 16 -41.16 -18.00 -24.92
C ALA A 16 -40.46 -18.31 -23.58
N ALA A 17 -40.73 -19.47 -22.98
CA ALA A 17 -40.09 -19.90 -21.73
C ALA A 17 -38.62 -20.25 -21.96
N TRP A 18 -38.30 -20.88 -23.10
CA TRP A 18 -36.93 -21.22 -23.50
C TRP A 18 -36.07 -19.97 -23.77
N ARG A 19 -36.61 -18.95 -24.46
CA ARG A 19 -35.91 -17.67 -24.66
C ARG A 19 -35.65 -16.94 -23.34
N LYS A 20 -36.60 -16.95 -22.40
CA LYS A 20 -36.40 -16.37 -21.06
C LYS A 20 -35.30 -17.10 -20.30
N TRP A 21 -35.28 -18.43 -20.35
CA TRP A 21 -34.22 -19.25 -19.74
C TRP A 21 -32.84 -18.95 -20.32
N LEU A 22 -32.72 -18.85 -21.65
CA LEU A 22 -31.46 -18.46 -22.31
C LEU A 22 -31.02 -17.04 -21.94
N LEU A 23 -31.96 -16.09 -21.79
CA LEU A 23 -31.65 -14.73 -21.32
C LEU A 23 -31.16 -14.71 -19.88
N TRP A 24 -31.78 -15.48 -18.97
CA TRP A 24 -31.32 -15.63 -17.59
C TRP A 24 -29.95 -16.30 -17.50
N LEU A 25 -29.71 -17.32 -18.32
CA LEU A 25 -28.41 -17.98 -18.42
C LEU A 25 -27.34 -17.01 -18.95
N GLY A 26 -27.66 -16.23 -19.99
CA GLY A 26 -26.75 -15.20 -20.51
C GLY A 26 -26.41 -14.13 -19.48
N LEU A 27 -27.39 -13.68 -18.70
CA LEU A 27 -27.19 -12.72 -17.62
C LEU A 27 -26.31 -13.30 -16.50
N ALA A 28 -26.54 -14.56 -16.10
CA ALA A 28 -25.73 -15.23 -15.09
C ALA A 28 -24.27 -15.40 -15.53
N VAL A 29 -24.03 -15.76 -16.80
CA VAL A 29 -22.67 -15.86 -17.37
C VAL A 29 -22.00 -14.49 -17.44
N ALA A 30 -22.72 -13.43 -17.84
CA ALA A 30 -22.18 -12.08 -17.87
C ALA A 30 -21.78 -11.59 -16.46
N LEU A 31 -22.62 -11.84 -15.45
CA LEU A 31 -22.30 -11.52 -14.05
C LEU A 31 -21.09 -12.31 -13.54
N ALA A 32 -20.98 -13.59 -13.85
CA ALA A 32 -19.82 -14.41 -13.49
C ALA A 32 -18.53 -13.91 -14.15
N LEU A 33 -18.59 -13.49 -15.42
CA LEU A 33 -17.45 -12.90 -16.13
C LEU A 33 -17.02 -11.57 -15.51
N VAL A 34 -17.96 -10.67 -15.22
CA VAL A 34 -17.67 -9.40 -14.53
C VAL A 34 -17.10 -9.65 -13.13
N GLY A 35 -17.67 -10.61 -12.39
CA GLY A 35 -17.16 -11.01 -11.08
C GLY A 35 -15.74 -11.55 -11.12
N THR A 36 -15.44 -12.45 -12.06
CA THR A 36 -14.08 -13.02 -12.21
C THR A 36 -13.06 -11.98 -12.69
N LEU A 37 -13.43 -11.10 -13.61
CA LEU A 37 -12.59 -9.99 -14.07
C LEU A 37 -12.29 -8.99 -12.94
N THR A 38 -13.29 -8.60 -12.15
CA THR A 38 -13.10 -7.66 -11.02
C THR A 38 -12.25 -8.27 -9.91
N VAL A 39 -12.52 -9.53 -9.53
CA VAL A 39 -11.70 -10.25 -8.55
C VAL A 39 -10.26 -10.40 -9.05
N SER A 40 -10.04 -10.78 -10.30
CA SER A 40 -8.70 -10.91 -10.89
C SER A 40 -7.93 -9.58 -10.89
N TRP A 41 -8.59 -8.46 -11.17
CA TRP A 41 -8.01 -7.11 -11.12
C TRP A 41 -7.56 -6.73 -9.71
N ILE A 42 -8.42 -6.93 -8.70
CA ILE A 42 -8.09 -6.69 -7.29
C ILE A 42 -6.98 -7.61 -6.78
N MET A 43 -6.97 -8.86 -7.22
CA MET A 43 -5.98 -9.84 -6.79
C MET A 43 -4.60 -9.54 -7.39
N ARG A 44 -4.55 -9.06 -8.64
CA ARG A 44 -3.31 -8.58 -9.28
C ARG A 44 -2.71 -7.36 -8.59
N ASP A 45 -3.53 -6.37 -8.19
CA ASP A 45 -3.05 -5.22 -7.40
C ASP A 45 -2.57 -5.62 -5.99
N SER A 46 -3.01 -6.79 -5.50
CA SER A 46 -2.68 -7.31 -4.18
C SER A 46 -1.46 -8.24 -4.15
N SER A 47 -0.95 -8.68 -5.30
CA SER A 47 0.29 -9.47 -5.38
C SER A 47 1.50 -8.53 -5.46
N PRO A 48 2.50 -8.69 -4.57
CA PRO A 48 3.71 -7.88 -4.64
C PRO A 48 4.50 -8.24 -5.90
N GLN A 49 4.98 -7.23 -6.63
CA GLN A 49 5.87 -7.41 -7.77
C GLN A 49 7.31 -7.69 -7.33
N LEU A 50 7.68 -7.20 -6.14
CA LEU A 50 8.96 -7.47 -5.50
C LEU A 50 8.74 -7.68 -4.01
N VAL A 51 9.33 -8.74 -3.47
CA VAL A 51 9.45 -8.98 -2.03
C VAL A 51 10.91 -9.24 -1.74
N GLU A 52 11.48 -8.45 -0.84
CA GLU A 52 12.87 -8.62 -0.44
C GLU A 52 13.01 -8.53 1.08
N ARG A 53 13.90 -9.35 1.63
CA ARG A 53 14.24 -9.31 3.06
C ARG A 53 15.73 -9.03 3.18
N ILE A 54 16.05 -8.00 3.94
CA ILE A 54 17.41 -7.54 4.17
C ILE A 54 17.73 -7.72 5.64
N ARG A 55 18.87 -8.36 5.91
CA ARG A 55 19.58 -8.29 7.18
C ARG A 55 21.01 -7.96 6.87
N THR A 56 21.46 -6.78 7.32
CA THR A 56 22.85 -6.38 7.23
C THR A 56 23.57 -6.80 8.52
N ALA A 57 24.79 -7.30 8.38
CA ALA A 57 25.69 -7.60 9.48
C ALA A 57 27.03 -6.93 9.16
N GLY A 58 27.39 -5.88 9.89
CA GLY A 58 28.65 -5.14 9.71
C GLY A 58 28.74 -4.19 8.51
N GLU A 59 28.09 -4.48 7.38
CA GLU A 59 28.09 -3.61 6.18
C GLU A 59 26.68 -3.21 5.74
N GLY A 60 26.52 -1.97 5.29
CA GLY A 60 25.24 -1.47 4.76
C GLY A 60 24.88 -2.08 3.40
N ARG A 61 23.61 -1.96 3.01
CA ARG A 61 23.10 -2.47 1.73
C ARG A 61 22.20 -1.46 1.05
N ASN A 62 22.47 -1.21 -0.23
CA ASN A 62 21.61 -0.42 -1.11
C ASN A 62 20.60 -1.35 -1.82
N LEU A 63 19.34 -0.93 -1.88
CA LEU A 63 18.30 -1.55 -2.68
C LEU A 63 17.63 -0.50 -3.56
N ALA A 64 17.69 -0.71 -4.87
CA ALA A 64 16.90 0.03 -5.85
C ALA A 64 15.55 -0.65 -6.07
N LEU A 65 14.48 0.13 -5.99
CA LEU A 65 13.12 -0.33 -6.25
C LEU A 65 12.72 -0.09 -7.71
N PRO A 66 11.71 -0.83 -8.24
CA PRO A 66 11.29 -0.69 -9.64
C PRO A 66 10.77 0.70 -10.04
N ASP A 67 10.37 1.52 -9.07
CA ASP A 67 9.96 2.91 -9.27
C ASP A 67 11.13 3.91 -9.35
N GLY A 68 12.36 3.44 -9.18
CA GLY A 68 13.53 4.30 -9.05
C GLY A 68 13.72 4.89 -7.64
N SER A 69 12.87 4.53 -6.67
CA SER A 69 13.14 4.80 -5.25
C SER A 69 14.32 3.95 -4.78
N ARG A 70 15.01 4.43 -3.74
CA ARG A 70 16.19 3.77 -3.18
C ARG A 70 16.08 3.67 -1.67
N ILE A 71 16.52 2.52 -1.16
CA ILE A 71 16.63 2.23 0.27
C ILE A 71 18.09 1.95 0.56
N ASP A 72 18.69 2.74 1.45
CA ASP A 72 20.04 2.57 1.95
C ASP A 72 19.95 2.06 3.39
N ALA A 73 20.02 0.74 3.57
CA ALA A 73 20.06 0.12 4.88
C ALA A 73 21.48 0.25 5.47
N ALA A 74 21.60 0.84 6.66
CA ALA A 74 22.85 0.90 7.40
C ALA A 74 23.30 -0.51 7.85
N PRO A 75 24.52 -0.68 8.38
CA PRO A 75 24.90 -1.88 9.12
C PRO A 75 23.87 -2.22 10.22
N ASP A 76 23.81 -3.49 10.61
CA ASP A 76 22.98 -4.01 11.71
C ASP A 76 21.48 -3.69 11.60
N THR A 77 21.00 -3.63 10.36
CA THR A 77 19.63 -3.28 9.99
C THR A 77 18.87 -4.49 9.49
N ALA A 78 17.65 -4.67 10.00
CA ALA A 78 16.75 -5.73 9.57
C ALA A 78 15.47 -5.11 9.03
N LEU A 79 15.24 -5.28 7.72
CA LEU A 79 14.03 -4.79 7.07
C LEU A 79 13.49 -5.77 6.04
N SER A 80 12.22 -5.60 5.70
CA SER A 80 11.61 -6.27 4.54
C SER A 80 10.86 -5.28 3.70
N VAL A 81 10.87 -5.46 2.38
CA VAL A 81 10.19 -4.61 1.43
C VAL A 81 9.20 -5.43 0.62
N ALA A 82 8.00 -4.90 0.46
CA ALA A 82 6.98 -5.40 -0.45
C ALA A 82 6.55 -4.25 -1.36
N TYR A 83 6.87 -4.36 -2.65
CA TYR A 83 6.52 -3.38 -3.67
C TYR A 83 5.32 -3.87 -4.46
N TYR A 84 4.31 -3.02 -4.58
CA TYR A 84 3.08 -3.25 -5.34
C TYR A 84 2.91 -2.13 -6.38
N PRO A 85 2.07 -2.32 -7.41
CA PRO A 85 1.82 -1.29 -8.42
C PRO A 85 1.38 0.06 -7.84
N ARG A 86 0.61 0.04 -6.73
CA ARG A 86 0.02 1.24 -6.11
C ARG A 86 0.41 1.47 -4.64
N ARG A 87 1.36 0.72 -4.10
CA ARG A 87 1.87 0.95 -2.74
C ARG A 87 3.25 0.35 -2.56
N ARG A 88 4.09 0.98 -1.74
CA ARG A 88 5.30 0.37 -1.21
C ARG A 88 5.16 0.21 0.29
N HIS A 89 5.50 -0.96 0.79
CA HIS A 89 5.52 -1.22 2.20
C HIS A 89 6.91 -1.71 2.61
N VAL A 90 7.55 -0.99 3.51
CA VAL A 90 8.80 -1.37 4.15
C VAL A 90 8.48 -1.63 5.60
N ASN A 91 8.88 -2.78 6.12
CA ASN A 91 8.84 -3.08 7.54
C ASN A 91 10.27 -3.05 8.07
N LEU A 92 10.61 -2.02 8.84
CA LEU A 92 11.91 -1.84 9.49
C LEU A 92 11.79 -2.37 10.93
N VAL A 93 12.43 -3.49 11.19
CA VAL A 93 12.38 -4.17 12.50
C VAL A 93 13.39 -3.57 13.47
N GLN A 94 14.57 -3.23 12.95
CA GLN A 94 15.72 -2.77 13.72
C GLN A 94 16.69 -2.03 12.80
N GLY A 95 17.43 -1.09 13.38
CA GLY A 95 18.58 -0.44 12.74
C GLY A 95 18.18 0.88 12.10
N GLU A 96 18.89 1.26 11.05
CA GLU A 96 18.69 2.53 10.38
C GLU A 96 18.61 2.33 8.86
N ALA A 97 17.69 3.04 8.22
CA ALA A 97 17.63 3.11 6.77
C ALA A 97 17.36 4.54 6.31
N ALA A 98 18.07 4.95 5.27
CA ALA A 98 17.76 6.15 4.52
C ALA A 98 16.94 5.80 3.27
N PHE A 99 16.03 6.70 2.92
CA PHE A 99 15.06 6.51 1.87
C PHE A 99 15.10 7.71 0.93
N LEU A 100 15.26 7.43 -0.36
CA LEU A 100 15.08 8.39 -1.44
C LEU A 100 13.88 7.92 -2.25
N VAL A 101 12.73 8.53 -2.00
CA VAL A 101 11.45 8.08 -2.53
C VAL A 101 11.04 8.94 -3.70
N ARG A 102 10.82 8.28 -4.84
CA ARG A 102 10.24 8.92 -6.01
C ARG A 102 8.76 9.19 -5.78
N TRP A 103 8.32 10.42 -6.01
CA TRP A 103 6.91 10.73 -5.95
C TRP A 103 6.14 9.90 -6.99
N GLN A 104 5.00 9.33 -6.59
CA GLN A 104 4.11 8.63 -7.50
C GLN A 104 2.64 8.93 -7.22
N TYR A 105 1.92 9.24 -8.29
CA TYR A 105 0.49 9.53 -8.24
C TYR A 105 -0.32 8.34 -7.69
N ARG A 106 -1.12 8.58 -6.65
CA ARG A 106 -2.00 7.60 -6.00
C ARG A 106 -1.29 6.34 -5.51
N ALA A 107 0.00 6.44 -5.21
CA ALA A 107 0.75 5.35 -4.63
C ALA A 107 1.47 5.80 -3.36
N ALA A 108 1.08 5.22 -2.24
CA ALA A 108 1.68 5.53 -0.95
C ALA A 108 2.99 4.77 -0.75
N PHE A 109 3.94 5.40 -0.05
CA PHE A 109 5.13 4.74 0.47
C PHE A 109 5.04 4.71 1.99
N THR A 110 5.07 3.52 2.58
CA THR A 110 4.92 3.34 4.02
C THR A 110 6.12 2.61 4.60
N VAL A 111 6.75 3.18 5.62
CA VAL A 111 7.73 2.52 6.48
C VAL A 111 7.08 2.24 7.82
N GLN A 112 6.86 0.97 8.12
CA GLN A 112 6.37 0.52 9.41
C GLN A 112 7.55 0.17 10.32
N SER A 113 7.51 0.67 11.55
CA SER A 113 8.36 0.22 12.66
C SER A 113 7.48 -0.08 13.87
N GLY A 114 7.23 -1.37 14.09
CA GLY A 114 6.31 -1.84 15.13
C GLY A 114 4.89 -1.29 14.92
N VAL A 115 4.45 -0.44 15.86
CA VAL A 115 3.13 0.20 15.86
C VAL A 115 3.10 1.56 15.15
N ASN A 116 4.27 2.07 14.76
CA ASN A 116 4.43 3.39 14.15
C ASN A 116 4.60 3.24 12.64
N GLU A 117 4.07 4.21 11.90
CA GLU A 117 4.13 4.22 10.44
C GLU A 117 4.55 5.60 9.94
N VAL A 118 5.61 5.65 9.16
CA VAL A 118 5.97 6.80 8.33
C VAL A 118 5.28 6.63 6.99
N VAL A 119 4.42 7.57 6.62
CA VAL A 119 3.57 7.53 5.44
C VAL A 119 3.87 8.73 4.58
N ILE A 120 4.26 8.46 3.34
CA ILE A 120 4.29 9.43 2.25
C ILE A 120 3.04 9.18 1.42
N ASP A 121 2.18 10.19 1.33
CA ASP A 121 0.97 10.12 0.53
C ASP A 121 1.27 10.41 -0.95
N GLY A 122 0.80 9.52 -1.82
CA GLY A 122 0.79 9.76 -3.27
C GLY A 122 -0.33 10.72 -3.64
N THR A 123 -0.24 11.97 -3.20
CA THR A 123 -1.28 12.99 -3.42
C THR A 123 -1.55 13.22 -4.90
N ARG A 124 -2.64 13.92 -5.24
CA ARG A 124 -2.99 14.19 -6.64
C ARG A 124 -2.11 15.23 -7.32
N ILE A 125 -1.28 15.94 -6.56
CA ILE A 125 -0.41 17.01 -7.02
C ILE A 125 1.00 16.45 -7.08
N ALA A 126 1.71 16.70 -8.19
CA ALA A 126 3.11 16.33 -8.31
C ALA A 126 3.92 17.01 -7.20
N ALA A 127 4.67 16.23 -6.45
CA ALA A 127 5.58 16.71 -5.42
C ALA A 127 7.02 16.34 -5.81
N PRO A 128 8.03 17.07 -5.30
CA PRO A 128 9.42 16.64 -5.43
C PRO A 128 9.64 15.27 -4.78
N ASP A 129 10.75 14.64 -5.13
CA ASP A 129 11.20 13.44 -4.45
C ASP A 129 11.45 13.73 -2.96
N ILE A 130 11.30 12.70 -2.13
CA ILE A 130 11.33 12.83 -0.68
C ILE A 130 12.54 12.08 -0.14
N ALA A 131 13.34 12.76 0.67
CA ALA A 131 14.53 12.20 1.29
C ALA A 131 14.38 12.21 2.81
N PHE A 132 14.45 11.05 3.44
CA PHE A 132 14.33 10.92 4.90
C PHE A 132 15.10 9.70 5.41
N SER A 133 15.41 9.68 6.71
CA SER A 133 15.96 8.51 7.38
C SER A 133 15.07 8.08 8.54
N VAL A 134 15.05 6.77 8.81
CA VAL A 134 14.36 6.17 9.94
C VAL A 134 15.35 5.29 10.68
N ALA A 135 15.58 5.61 11.94
CA ALA A 135 16.35 4.80 12.87
C ALA A 135 15.42 4.25 13.95
N THR A 136 15.46 2.94 14.20
CA THR A 136 14.59 2.30 15.18
C THR A 136 15.36 1.33 16.05
N THR A 137 15.11 1.45 17.36
CA THR A 137 15.58 0.56 18.41
C THR A 137 14.36 0.08 19.21
N PRO A 138 14.53 -0.87 20.15
CA PRO A 138 13.44 -1.26 21.05
C PRO A 138 12.91 -0.11 21.93
N GLU A 139 13.70 0.95 22.13
CA GLU A 139 13.38 2.05 23.05
C GLU A 139 12.92 3.31 22.31
N GLN A 140 13.42 3.54 21.10
CA GLN A 140 13.24 4.81 20.40
C GLN A 140 13.08 4.62 18.90
N LEU A 141 12.22 5.43 18.30
CA LEU A 141 12.15 5.66 16.86
C LEU A 141 12.54 7.10 16.57
N ARG A 142 13.42 7.30 15.60
CA ARG A 142 13.80 8.62 15.11
C ARG A 142 13.55 8.69 13.61
N VAL A 143 12.87 9.74 13.18
CA VAL A 143 12.59 10.05 11.77
C VAL A 143 13.17 11.42 11.46
N THR A 144 14.06 11.51 10.49
CA THR A 144 14.67 12.76 10.06
C THR A 144 14.28 13.04 8.63
N VAL A 145 13.69 14.20 8.36
CA VAL A 145 13.28 14.59 7.00
C VAL A 145 14.29 15.56 6.43
N LYS A 146 14.97 15.15 5.37
CA LYS A 146 15.94 15.99 4.66
C LYS A 146 15.26 16.83 3.58
N GLU A 147 14.38 16.22 2.80
CA GLU A 147 13.67 16.87 1.69
C GLU A 147 12.23 16.38 1.61
N GLY A 148 11.31 17.27 1.21
CA GLY A 148 9.90 16.96 1.03
C GLY A 148 9.08 17.03 2.31
N GLN A 149 7.93 16.36 2.29
CA GLN A 149 6.96 16.33 3.38
C GLN A 149 6.43 14.91 3.55
N LEU A 150 6.21 14.49 4.79
CA LEU A 150 5.65 13.18 5.09
C LEU A 150 4.81 13.25 6.38
N LYS A 151 4.02 12.21 6.61
CA LYS A 151 3.21 12.06 7.81
C LYS A 151 3.73 10.90 8.62
N VAL A 152 3.88 11.07 9.92
CA VAL A 152 4.16 9.96 10.83
C VAL A 152 2.94 9.69 11.68
N ARG A 153 2.42 8.48 11.57
CA ARG A 153 1.39 7.95 12.45
C ARG A 153 2.09 7.25 13.61
N THR A 154 2.04 7.87 14.78
CA THR A 154 2.62 7.32 16.02
C THR A 154 1.52 6.85 16.97
N VAL A 155 1.81 5.84 17.79
CA VAL A 155 0.93 5.43 18.89
C VAL A 155 1.51 5.93 20.20
N THR A 156 1.37 7.23 20.42
CA THR A 156 1.55 7.91 21.71
C THR A 156 0.39 7.53 22.64
N ALA A 157 0.46 7.77 23.95
CA ALA A 157 -0.58 7.37 24.94
C ALA A 157 -1.95 8.09 24.81
N GLY A 158 -2.47 8.29 23.59
CA GLY A 158 -3.74 8.95 23.24
C GLY A 158 -4.28 8.51 21.85
N PRO A 159 -5.28 9.22 21.29
CA PRO A 159 -5.84 8.93 19.96
C PRO A 159 -4.75 8.90 18.87
N ARG A 160 -4.97 8.10 17.81
CA ARG A 160 -4.06 7.99 16.65
C ARG A 160 -3.81 9.37 16.02
N GLU A 161 -2.68 9.98 16.35
CA GLU A 161 -2.30 11.29 15.85
C GLU A 161 -1.36 11.14 14.64
N PHE A 162 -1.60 11.96 13.62
CA PHE A 162 -0.68 12.14 12.50
C PHE A 162 0.18 13.37 12.79
N VAL A 163 1.49 13.16 12.83
CA VAL A 163 2.47 14.24 12.91
C VAL A 163 2.97 14.53 11.50
N GLU A 164 2.67 15.72 10.98
CA GLU A 164 3.23 16.16 9.70
C GLU A 164 4.68 16.65 9.92
N LEU A 165 5.60 16.12 9.11
CA LEU A 165 7.01 16.50 9.11
C LEU A 165 7.38 17.10 7.76
N GLN A 166 8.20 18.14 7.79
CA GLN A 166 8.75 18.79 6.61
C GLN A 166 10.28 18.74 6.64
N ALA A 167 10.93 19.11 5.54
CA ALA A 167 12.38 19.24 5.48
C ALA A 167 12.96 20.02 6.67
N GLY A 168 13.96 19.44 7.33
CA GLY A 168 14.57 19.98 8.55
C GLY A 168 13.95 19.47 9.85
N ASP A 169 12.80 18.79 9.81
CA ASP A 169 12.18 18.24 11.02
C ASP A 169 12.79 16.89 11.42
N ILE A 170 12.96 16.70 12.73
CA ILE A 170 13.31 15.44 13.38
C ILE A 170 12.20 15.09 14.36
N LEU A 171 11.55 13.96 14.12
CA LEU A 171 10.65 13.34 15.09
C LEU A 171 11.40 12.30 15.89
N THR A 172 11.29 12.39 17.22
CA THR A 172 11.75 11.35 18.14
C THR A 172 10.55 10.80 18.91
N VAL A 173 10.36 9.49 18.88
CA VAL A 173 9.32 8.78 19.63
C VAL A 173 10.00 7.91 20.67
N ASP A 174 9.69 8.14 21.94
CA ASP A 174 10.09 7.27 23.04
C ASP A 174 9.02 6.19 23.21
N MET A 175 9.39 4.93 22.94
CA MET A 175 8.48 3.79 22.99
C MET A 175 8.10 3.39 24.41
N ARG A 176 8.97 3.65 25.39
CA ARG A 176 8.74 3.31 26.81
C ARG A 176 7.80 4.31 27.45
N ALA A 177 8.11 5.59 27.30
CA ALA A 177 7.27 6.67 27.82
C ALA A 177 6.00 6.86 26.98
N ARG A 178 5.95 6.29 25.77
CA ARG A 178 4.90 6.52 24.76
C ARG A 178 4.67 8.01 24.55
N THR A 179 5.77 8.74 24.37
CA THR A 179 5.78 10.19 24.08
C THR A 179 6.48 10.43 22.76
N HIS A 180 6.23 11.58 22.13
CA HIS A 180 6.97 12.01 20.97
C HIS A 180 7.34 13.49 21.08
N SER A 181 8.43 13.87 20.43
CA SER A 181 8.84 15.26 20.27
C SER A 181 9.28 15.52 18.84
N VAL A 182 8.91 16.68 18.31
CA VAL A 182 9.38 17.16 17.02
C VAL A 182 10.34 18.31 17.27
N THR A 183 11.55 18.21 16.73
CA THR A 183 12.54 19.28 16.76
C THR A 183 12.84 19.68 15.33
N ARG A 184 12.78 20.98 15.04
CA ARG A 184 13.26 21.49 13.75
C ARG A 184 14.75 21.77 13.87
N VAL A 185 15.55 21.07 13.09
CA VAL A 185 16.95 21.41 12.92
C VAL A 185 16.99 22.56 11.93
N GLU A 186 17.26 23.75 12.46
CA GLU A 186 17.39 24.97 11.68
C GLU A 186 18.58 24.81 10.72
N GLY A 187 18.29 24.51 9.46
CA GLY A 187 19.28 24.60 8.39
C GLY A 187 19.62 26.07 8.20
N ALA A 188 20.92 26.38 8.26
CA ALA A 188 21.48 27.71 7.97
C ALA A 188 20.85 28.33 6.70
N PRO A 189 20.67 29.67 6.66
CA PRO A 189 19.99 30.35 5.56
C PRO A 189 20.64 30.02 4.21
N GLY A 190 19.78 29.78 3.24
CA GLY A 190 20.13 29.32 1.90
C GLY A 190 21.16 30.19 1.18
N ARG A 191 21.76 29.58 0.16
CA ARG A 191 22.38 30.26 -0.96
C ARG A 191 21.91 29.62 -2.25
#